data_AF-A0AAE4MA64-F1
#
_entry.id   AF-A0AAE4MA64-F1
#
_cell.length_a   1.000
_cell.length_b   1.000
_cell.length_c   1.000
_cell.angle_alpha   90.00
_cell.angle_beta   90.00
_cell.angle_gamma   90.00
#
_symmetry.space_group_name_H-M   'P 1'
#
loop_
_entity.id
_entity.type
_entity.pdbx_description
1 polymer ?
#
loop_
_entity_poly.entity_id
_entity_poly.type
_entity_poly.pdbx_seq_one_letter_code
_entity_poly.pdbx_strand_id
1 'polypeptide(L)'
;MSDSENLDAFFGKVRDAGVGTRLFSWKKITAAAATAEEEYKVITGTLSETQNRLAETESLSADQEAEINALGSRLEEIKSLNEDLHSDGDTLSEEKSLLENKLSEMTKTASANADSAEQWKAAEGARRAELQALNDQYAQLTEAHNCLMTERDTLANELSAERSAHMADNDQARLFREQYLSREAELDILRKNIDAAVKESSARQEEINMHVSERDAKYAALAIEAERLNALSAKLAEEKAAADLLARQDMVEVFDGHHARVGTILEKVCADLNLGLKTEATYRGTGHPDFAILVNSSYVFFNTVSPASPDEVASFEGRVAAEAAELFEEAKEDGVRGEAYLVVPNCVASKLTEFVYESARCTVFVVTPEALEAIVRTLQRIEEYEFARQITPFELDQICRFIGELSHAAKRKIVLDTYFSNEMLELLQKAENLPTDVVEDVAGYEQAARMNPPAERESTVLTIPSLSTKVQKLEKAMLARAAADAVDASEDAEEAEEEQ
;
A
#
# COMPACT_ATOMS: atom_id res chain seq x y z
N MET A 1 -218.39 76.99 36.58
CA MET A 1 -219.67 77.68 36.28
C MET A 1 -220.52 77.42 37.49
N SER A 2 -220.92 78.46 38.22
CA SER A 2 -221.87 78.39 39.36
C SER A 2 -221.49 77.45 40.53
N ASP A 3 -220.22 77.41 40.91
CA ASP A 3 -219.59 76.29 41.65
C ASP A 3 -219.72 76.26 43.20
N SER A 4 -220.51 77.08 43.90
CA SER A 4 -220.29 77.24 45.37
C SER A 4 -221.35 76.68 46.33
N GLU A 5 -222.50 76.17 45.88
CA GLU A 5 -223.66 75.91 46.75
C GLU A 5 -223.36 74.96 47.96
N ASN A 6 -222.50 73.94 47.80
CA ASN A 6 -222.21 72.95 48.86
C ASN A 6 -221.21 73.46 49.92
N LEU A 7 -220.21 74.25 49.52
CA LEU A 7 -219.26 74.92 50.42
C LEU A 7 -219.97 75.97 51.28
N ASP A 8 -220.86 76.78 50.67
CA ASP A 8 -221.66 77.80 51.35
C ASP A 8 -222.62 77.20 52.41
N ALA A 9 -223.21 76.03 52.14
CA ALA A 9 -224.09 75.33 53.08
C ALA A 9 -223.36 74.77 54.34
N PHE A 10 -222.12 74.28 54.21
CA PHE A 10 -221.29 73.77 55.32
C PHE A 10 -220.97 74.87 56.35
N PHE A 11 -220.49 76.03 55.89
CA PHE A 11 -220.22 77.16 56.78
C PHE A 11 -221.51 77.68 57.45
N GLY A 12 -222.65 77.72 56.74
CA GLY A 12 -223.97 78.06 57.29
C GLY A 12 -224.43 77.18 58.46
N LYS A 13 -224.21 75.85 58.38
CA LYS A 13 -224.50 74.88 59.48
C LYS A 13 -223.62 75.08 60.72
N VAL A 14 -222.38 75.54 60.56
CA VAL A 14 -221.46 75.85 61.68
C VAL A 14 -221.90 77.14 62.40
N ARG A 15 -222.47 78.07 61.63
CA ARG A 15 -222.92 79.38 62.12
C ARG A 15 -224.22 79.31 62.92
N ASP A 16 -225.29 78.74 62.36
CA ASP A 16 -226.66 78.81 62.95
C ASP A 16 -226.87 77.83 64.14
N ALA A 17 -225.84 77.09 64.56
CA ALA A 17 -225.87 76.19 65.70
C ALA A 17 -225.66 76.92 67.05
N GLY A 18 -226.72 77.02 67.86
CA GLY A 18 -226.67 77.52 69.23
C GLY A 18 -226.02 76.56 70.25
N VAL A 19 -225.88 77.05 71.51
CA VAL A 19 -225.12 76.40 72.61
C VAL A 19 -225.60 74.97 72.91
N GLY A 20 -226.90 74.69 72.83
CA GLY A 20 -227.43 73.34 73.11
C GLY A 20 -227.16 72.32 71.99
N THR A 21 -227.19 72.76 70.74
CA THR A 21 -227.18 71.84 69.59
C THR A 21 -225.80 71.26 69.30
N ARG A 22 -224.73 72.04 69.56
CA ARG A 22 -223.35 71.56 69.50
C ARG A 22 -223.08 70.42 70.48
N LEU A 23 -223.79 70.39 71.62
CA LEU A 23 -223.63 69.38 72.67
C LEU A 23 -224.29 68.05 72.30
N PHE A 24 -225.50 68.13 71.79
CA PHE A 24 -226.30 67.00 71.36
C PHE A 24 -225.79 66.21 70.13
N SER A 25 -225.49 66.93 69.03
CA SER A 25 -225.79 66.42 67.68
C SER A 25 -224.60 66.30 66.71
N TRP A 26 -223.38 66.13 67.24
CA TRP A 26 -222.10 66.13 66.48
C TRP A 26 -222.06 65.20 65.24
N LYS A 27 -222.87 64.13 65.18
CA LYS A 27 -222.97 63.27 63.98
C LYS A 27 -223.48 63.99 62.73
N LYS A 28 -224.42 64.95 62.88
CA LYS A 28 -224.96 65.68 61.72
C LYS A 28 -223.94 66.65 61.10
N ILE A 29 -222.86 66.98 61.82
CA ILE A 29 -221.79 67.90 61.35
C ILE A 29 -220.76 67.14 60.53
N THR A 30 -220.30 66.01 61.05
CA THR A 30 -219.27 65.22 60.39
C THR A 30 -219.68 64.74 58.99
N ALA A 31 -220.98 64.52 58.72
CA ALA A 31 -221.47 64.14 57.40
C ALA A 31 -221.40 65.28 56.35
N ALA A 32 -221.59 66.54 56.75
CA ALA A 32 -221.52 67.67 55.82
C ALA A 32 -220.06 68.05 55.46
N ALA A 33 -219.08 67.67 56.29
CA ALA A 33 -217.66 67.91 56.02
C ALA A 33 -217.12 67.05 54.86
N ALA A 34 -217.60 65.81 54.75
CA ALA A 34 -217.14 64.90 53.71
C ALA A 34 -217.52 65.38 52.29
N THR A 35 -218.74 65.92 52.10
CA THR A 35 -219.19 66.39 50.77
C THR A 35 -218.48 67.65 50.28
N ALA A 36 -218.03 68.54 51.18
CA ALA A 36 -217.30 69.75 50.80
C ALA A 36 -215.84 69.47 50.37
N GLU A 37 -215.21 68.41 50.91
CA GLU A 37 -213.83 68.00 50.58
C GLU A 37 -213.69 67.54 49.10
N GLU A 38 -214.76 66.99 48.53
CA GLU A 38 -214.76 66.44 47.17
C GLU A 38 -214.74 67.52 46.09
N GLU A 39 -215.46 68.64 46.28
CA GLU A 39 -215.45 69.79 45.36
C GLU A 39 -214.12 70.57 45.38
N TYR A 40 -213.46 70.68 46.55
CA TYR A 40 -212.15 71.33 46.67
C TYR A 40 -211.08 70.61 45.83
N LYS A 41 -211.14 69.26 45.79
CA LYS A 41 -210.26 68.44 44.95
C LYS A 41 -210.34 68.80 43.47
N VAL A 42 -211.53 69.10 42.95
CA VAL A 42 -211.75 69.43 41.52
C VAL A 42 -211.12 70.78 41.17
N ILE A 43 -211.27 71.79 42.02
CA ILE A 43 -210.70 73.14 41.80
C ILE A 43 -209.17 73.12 41.92
N THR A 44 -208.58 72.31 42.82
CA THR A 44 -207.11 72.14 42.87
C THR A 44 -206.53 71.42 41.64
N GLY A 45 -207.30 70.55 41.00
CA GLY A 45 -206.86 69.82 39.80
C GLY A 45 -206.67 70.74 38.59
N THR A 46 -207.61 71.65 38.34
CA THR A 46 -207.58 72.55 37.17
C THR A 46 -206.54 73.67 37.28
N LEU A 47 -206.23 74.10 38.51
CA LEU A 47 -205.13 75.02 38.79
C LEU A 47 -203.76 74.37 38.46
N SER A 48 -203.56 73.10 38.85
CA SER A 48 -202.35 72.32 38.54
C SER A 48 -202.11 72.17 37.03
N GLU A 49 -203.17 71.95 36.26
CA GLU A 49 -203.08 71.75 34.82
C GLU A 49 -202.65 73.02 34.05
N THR A 50 -203.13 74.19 34.47
CA THR A 50 -202.74 75.48 33.84
C THR A 50 -201.32 75.90 34.22
N GLN A 51 -200.84 75.51 35.40
CA GLN A 51 -199.49 75.78 35.86
C GLN A 51 -198.43 74.93 35.13
N ASN A 52 -198.75 73.68 34.80
CA ASN A 52 -197.86 72.82 34.01
C ASN A 52 -197.69 73.30 32.56
N ARG A 53 -198.77 73.80 31.92
CA ARG A 53 -198.70 74.30 30.54
C ARG A 53 -197.85 75.57 30.40
N LEU A 54 -197.80 76.42 31.43
CA LEU A 54 -196.96 77.61 31.44
C LEU A 54 -195.47 77.24 31.55
N ALA A 55 -195.13 76.25 32.39
CA ALA A 55 -193.76 75.76 32.57
C ALA A 55 -193.20 75.10 31.30
N GLU A 56 -194.05 74.40 30.53
CA GLU A 56 -193.64 73.74 29.29
C GLU A 56 -193.27 74.75 28.19
N THR A 57 -193.99 75.88 28.11
CA THR A 57 -193.67 76.95 27.14
C THR A 57 -192.42 77.74 27.49
N GLU A 58 -192.09 77.91 28.78
CA GLU A 58 -190.86 78.56 29.22
C GLU A 58 -189.63 77.68 28.95
N SER A 59 -189.75 76.35 29.12
CA SER A 59 -188.69 75.39 28.79
C SER A 59 -188.31 75.43 27.31
N LEU A 60 -189.30 75.48 26.42
CA LEU A 60 -189.06 75.49 24.97
C LEU A 60 -188.36 76.76 24.47
N SER A 61 -188.63 77.90 25.11
CA SER A 61 -187.94 79.17 24.81
C SER A 61 -186.47 79.15 25.21
N ALA A 62 -186.14 78.51 26.34
CA ALA A 62 -184.76 78.41 26.82
C ALA A 62 -183.89 77.49 25.92
N ASP A 63 -184.46 76.40 25.41
CA ASP A 63 -183.73 75.47 24.54
C ASP A 63 -183.36 76.11 23.19
N GLN A 64 -184.23 76.95 22.63
CA GLN A 64 -183.94 77.65 21.36
C GLN A 64 -182.82 78.70 21.50
N GLU A 65 -182.74 79.42 22.62
CA GLU A 65 -181.66 80.38 22.87
C GLU A 65 -180.30 79.69 23.10
N ALA A 66 -180.29 78.50 23.70
CA ALA A 66 -179.08 77.71 23.87
C ALA A 66 -178.49 77.24 22.53
N GLU A 67 -179.34 76.84 21.58
CA GLU A 67 -178.91 76.35 20.25
C GLU A 67 -178.29 77.47 19.39
N ILE A 68 -178.84 78.69 19.47
CA ILE A 68 -178.30 79.87 18.76
C ILE A 68 -176.88 80.20 19.25
N ASN A 69 -176.63 80.15 20.56
CA ASN A 69 -175.31 80.42 21.12
C ASN A 69 -174.27 79.34 20.75
N ALA A 70 -174.70 78.07 20.66
CA ALA A 70 -173.82 76.97 20.26
C ALA A 70 -173.35 77.10 18.80
N LEU A 71 -174.22 77.55 17.88
CA LEU A 71 -173.85 77.78 16.48
C LEU A 71 -172.90 78.97 16.30
N GLY A 72 -173.06 80.03 17.11
CA GLY A 72 -172.16 81.18 17.10
C GLY A 72 -170.71 80.81 17.44
N SER A 73 -170.50 79.92 18.41
CA SER A 73 -169.15 79.49 18.82
C SER A 73 -168.44 78.67 17.73
N ARG A 74 -169.17 77.80 17.01
CA ARG A 74 -168.60 76.98 15.93
C ARG A 74 -168.12 77.80 14.73
N LEU A 75 -168.79 78.92 14.46
CA LEU A 75 -168.44 79.76 13.30
C LEU A 75 -167.13 80.51 13.53
N GLU A 76 -166.84 80.89 14.77
CA GLU A 76 -165.58 81.54 15.14
C GLU A 76 -164.39 80.56 15.12
N GLU A 77 -164.62 79.30 15.50
CA GLU A 77 -163.62 78.23 15.41
C GLU A 77 -163.17 77.97 13.96
N ILE A 78 -164.13 77.92 13.02
CA ILE A 78 -163.85 77.71 11.59
C ILE A 78 -163.04 78.86 10.97
N LYS A 79 -163.26 80.10 11.42
CA LYS A 79 -162.47 81.25 10.93
C LYS A 79 -161.00 81.12 11.33
N SER A 80 -160.72 80.77 12.59
CA SER A 80 -159.34 80.64 13.07
C SER A 80 -158.57 79.54 12.31
N LEU A 81 -159.23 78.42 12.04
CA LEU A 81 -158.65 77.29 11.29
C LEU A 81 -158.26 77.66 9.85
N ASN A 82 -158.98 78.60 9.24
CA ASN A 82 -158.74 79.01 7.87
C ASN A 82 -157.57 80.01 7.75
N GLU A 83 -157.32 80.81 8.79
CA GLU A 83 -156.13 81.66 8.89
C GLU A 83 -154.87 80.82 9.07
N ASP A 84 -154.91 79.78 9.91
CA ASP A 84 -153.77 78.86 10.11
C ASP A 84 -153.41 78.12 8.81
N LEU A 85 -154.40 77.66 8.04
CA LEU A 85 -154.17 76.99 6.76
C LEU A 85 -153.53 77.90 5.69
N HIS A 86 -153.81 79.21 5.72
CA HIS A 86 -153.15 80.15 4.81
C HIS A 86 -151.67 80.35 5.17
N SER A 87 -151.36 80.47 6.45
CA SER A 87 -149.97 80.56 6.94
C SER A 87 -149.15 79.32 6.57
N ASP A 88 -149.71 78.12 6.74
CA ASP A 88 -149.04 76.87 6.39
C ASP A 88 -148.80 76.75 4.88
N GLY A 89 -149.70 77.30 4.05
CA GLY A 89 -149.54 77.33 2.59
C GLY A 89 -148.33 78.14 2.11
N ASP A 90 -148.06 79.29 2.76
CA ASP A 90 -146.94 80.16 2.39
C ASP A 90 -145.58 79.54 2.77
N THR A 91 -145.50 78.92 3.96
CA THR A 91 -144.25 78.27 4.41
C THR A 91 -143.83 77.09 3.52
N LEU A 92 -144.78 76.27 3.08
CA LEU A 92 -144.51 75.13 2.20
C LEU A 92 -144.04 75.55 0.80
N SER A 93 -144.47 76.73 0.33
CA SER A 93 -144.07 77.29 -0.96
C SER A 93 -142.59 77.71 -0.96
N GLU A 94 -142.13 78.32 0.12
CA GLU A 94 -140.71 78.67 0.32
C GLU A 94 -139.82 77.42 0.44
N GLU A 95 -140.27 76.39 1.17
CA GLU A 95 -139.50 75.13 1.29
C GLU A 95 -139.30 74.43 -0.06
N LYS A 96 -140.33 74.43 -0.91
CA LYS A 96 -140.25 73.84 -2.25
C LYS A 96 -139.21 74.53 -3.13
N SER A 97 -139.18 75.86 -3.12
CA SER A 97 -138.18 76.67 -3.84
C SER A 97 -136.74 76.33 -3.42
N LEU A 98 -136.53 76.14 -2.12
CA LEU A 98 -135.21 75.87 -1.56
C LEU A 98 -134.70 74.45 -1.91
N LEU A 99 -135.62 73.48 -1.98
CA LEU A 99 -135.30 72.11 -2.40
C LEU A 99 -134.98 72.01 -3.90
N GLU A 100 -135.69 72.74 -4.76
CA GLU A 100 -135.40 72.76 -6.21
C GLU A 100 -134.00 73.32 -6.50
N ASN A 101 -133.57 74.36 -5.79
CA ASN A 101 -132.22 74.90 -5.89
C ASN A 101 -131.15 73.87 -5.46
N LYS A 102 -131.34 73.19 -4.31
CA LYS A 102 -130.42 72.14 -3.85
C LYS A 102 -130.31 70.97 -4.84
N LEU A 103 -131.42 70.60 -5.48
CA LEU A 103 -131.44 69.50 -6.44
C LEU A 103 -130.60 69.85 -7.70
N SER A 104 -130.63 71.11 -8.13
CA SER A 104 -129.80 71.60 -9.24
C SER A 104 -128.28 71.57 -8.92
N GLU A 105 -127.89 71.92 -7.69
CA GLU A 105 -126.49 71.87 -7.24
C GLU A 105 -125.98 70.44 -7.16
N MET A 106 -126.76 69.54 -6.55
CA MET A 106 -126.40 68.12 -6.45
C MET A 106 -126.20 67.50 -7.84
N THR A 107 -127.03 67.86 -8.83
CA THR A 107 -126.90 67.35 -10.20
C THR A 107 -125.60 67.80 -10.88
N LYS A 108 -125.16 69.04 -10.66
CA LYS A 108 -123.85 69.53 -11.16
C LYS A 108 -122.67 68.85 -10.49
N THR A 109 -122.75 68.57 -9.19
CA THR A 109 -121.66 67.87 -8.48
C THR A 109 -121.54 66.40 -8.90
N ALA A 110 -122.65 65.75 -9.21
CA ALA A 110 -122.66 64.36 -9.67
C ALA A 110 -121.96 64.17 -11.03
N SER A 111 -122.17 65.09 -11.99
CA SER A 111 -121.51 65.01 -13.30
C SER A 111 -119.99 65.25 -13.22
N ALA A 112 -119.54 66.22 -12.41
CA ALA A 112 -118.11 66.48 -12.22
C ALA A 112 -117.36 65.30 -11.56
N ASN A 113 -118.02 64.58 -10.67
CA ASN A 113 -117.46 63.39 -10.03
C ASN A 113 -117.37 62.20 -10.99
N ALA A 114 -118.29 62.07 -11.95
CA ALA A 114 -118.25 61.03 -12.97
C ALA A 114 -117.04 61.20 -13.91
N ASP A 115 -116.79 62.43 -14.38
CA ASP A 115 -115.65 62.75 -15.26
C ASP A 115 -114.30 62.52 -14.55
N SER A 116 -114.23 62.88 -13.27
CA SER A 116 -113.03 62.66 -12.45
C SER A 116 -112.74 61.16 -12.28
N ALA A 117 -113.77 60.32 -12.11
CA ALA A 117 -113.61 58.87 -11.93
C ALA A 117 -113.07 58.16 -13.19
N GLU A 118 -113.42 58.63 -14.38
CA GLU A 118 -112.86 58.07 -15.64
C GLU A 118 -111.38 58.42 -15.81
N GLN A 119 -110.97 59.65 -15.45
CA GLN A 119 -109.57 60.07 -15.50
C GLN A 119 -108.68 59.24 -14.57
N TRP A 120 -109.16 58.91 -13.36
CA TRP A 120 -108.42 58.07 -12.42
C TRP A 120 -108.21 56.65 -12.93
N LYS A 121 -109.21 56.03 -13.55
CA LYS A 121 -109.08 54.68 -14.14
C LYS A 121 -108.05 54.62 -15.26
N ALA A 122 -108.01 55.64 -16.12
CA ALA A 122 -107.02 55.73 -17.19
C ALA A 122 -105.59 55.90 -16.63
N ALA A 123 -105.41 56.75 -15.62
CA ALA A 123 -104.11 56.96 -14.96
C ALA A 123 -103.59 55.69 -14.26
N GLU A 124 -104.47 54.93 -13.61
CA GLU A 124 -104.09 53.70 -12.92
C GLU A 124 -103.71 52.58 -13.89
N GLY A 125 -104.38 52.49 -15.05
CA GLY A 125 -103.99 51.60 -16.14
C GLY A 125 -102.59 51.88 -16.68
N ALA A 126 -102.26 53.16 -16.92
CA ALA A 126 -100.94 53.57 -17.39
C ALA A 126 -99.82 53.24 -16.38
N ARG A 127 -100.06 53.52 -15.09
CA ARG A 127 -99.08 53.25 -14.02
C ARG A 127 -98.82 51.75 -13.82
N ARG A 128 -99.83 50.90 -14.04
CA ARG A 128 -99.68 49.45 -13.97
C ARG A 128 -98.82 48.89 -15.10
N ALA A 129 -98.96 49.43 -16.32
CA ALA A 129 -98.14 49.05 -17.46
C ALA A 129 -96.67 49.45 -17.27
N GLU A 130 -96.40 50.63 -16.71
CA GLU A 130 -95.04 51.10 -16.41
C GLU A 130 -94.33 50.21 -15.38
N LEU A 131 -95.02 49.82 -14.31
CA LEU A 131 -94.48 48.90 -13.29
C LEU A 131 -94.14 47.52 -13.87
N GLN A 132 -94.95 47.02 -14.80
CA GLN A 132 -94.71 45.74 -15.44
C GLN A 132 -93.46 45.80 -16.34
N ALA A 133 -93.30 46.86 -17.13
CA ALA A 133 -92.12 47.07 -17.95
C ALA A 133 -90.83 47.19 -17.11
N LEU A 134 -90.90 47.85 -15.96
CA LEU A 134 -89.77 47.96 -15.03
C LEU A 134 -89.40 46.59 -14.44
N ASN A 135 -90.39 45.78 -14.07
CA ASN A 135 -90.17 44.45 -13.51
C ASN A 135 -89.52 43.50 -14.53
N ASP A 136 -89.92 43.58 -15.80
CA ASP A 136 -89.32 42.78 -16.88
C ASP A 136 -87.84 43.17 -17.12
N GLN A 137 -87.51 44.46 -17.01
CA GLN A 137 -86.11 44.92 -17.07
C GLN A 137 -85.27 44.36 -15.92
N TYR A 138 -85.79 44.33 -14.69
CA TYR A 138 -85.09 43.74 -13.55
C TYR A 138 -84.82 42.25 -13.72
N ALA A 139 -85.76 41.50 -14.31
CA ALA A 139 -85.59 40.08 -14.57
C ALA A 139 -84.44 39.83 -15.57
N GLN A 140 -84.40 40.59 -16.68
CA GLN A 140 -83.33 40.50 -17.68
C GLN A 140 -81.96 40.84 -17.09
N LEU A 141 -81.89 41.88 -16.25
CA LEU A 141 -80.65 42.29 -15.60
C LEU A 141 -80.10 41.21 -14.65
N THR A 142 -81.01 40.54 -13.94
CA THR A 142 -80.66 39.47 -13.00
C THR A 142 -80.11 38.25 -13.73
N GLU A 143 -80.71 37.88 -14.86
CA GLU A 143 -80.24 36.77 -15.70
C GLU A 143 -78.85 37.05 -16.28
N ALA A 144 -78.64 38.27 -16.80
CA ALA A 144 -77.33 38.69 -17.30
C ALA A 144 -76.23 38.66 -16.23
N HIS A 145 -76.56 39.07 -14.99
CA HIS A 145 -75.62 39.02 -13.87
C HIS A 145 -75.20 37.58 -13.54
N ASN A 146 -76.15 36.64 -13.54
CA ASN A 146 -75.86 35.23 -13.25
C ASN A 146 -74.96 34.61 -14.33
N CYS A 147 -75.21 34.89 -15.61
CA CYS A 147 -74.36 34.41 -16.71
C CYS A 147 -72.91 34.93 -16.59
N LEU A 148 -72.72 36.22 -16.29
CA LEU A 148 -71.39 36.81 -16.10
C LEU A 148 -70.66 36.21 -14.89
N MET A 149 -71.38 35.88 -13.81
CA MET A 149 -70.79 35.23 -12.64
C MET A 149 -70.28 33.83 -12.96
N THR A 150 -71.05 33.05 -13.74
CA THR A 150 -70.60 31.72 -14.18
C THR A 150 -69.35 31.79 -15.06
N GLU A 151 -69.30 32.76 -15.98
CA GLU A 151 -68.15 32.95 -16.87
C GLU A 151 -66.89 33.39 -16.10
N ARG A 152 -67.06 34.27 -15.10
CA ARG A 152 -65.97 34.64 -14.19
C ARG A 152 -65.41 33.42 -13.46
N ASP A 153 -66.27 32.55 -12.95
CA ASP A 153 -65.85 31.37 -12.19
C ASP A 153 -65.17 30.33 -13.08
N THR A 154 -65.62 30.15 -14.34
CA THR A 154 -64.92 29.28 -15.30
C THR A 154 -63.52 29.81 -15.64
N LEU A 155 -63.39 31.11 -15.93
CA LEU A 155 -62.10 31.73 -16.23
C LEU A 155 -61.14 31.68 -15.03
N ALA A 156 -61.65 31.85 -13.81
CA ALA A 156 -60.83 31.73 -12.60
C ALA A 156 -60.27 30.30 -12.43
N ASN A 157 -61.08 29.29 -12.73
CA ASN A 157 -60.65 27.89 -12.67
C ASN A 157 -59.60 27.57 -13.75
N GLU A 158 -59.83 28.00 -15.00
CA GLU A 158 -58.88 27.81 -16.11
C GLU A 158 -57.52 28.44 -15.80
N LEU A 159 -57.52 29.69 -15.30
CA LEU A 159 -56.29 30.40 -14.95
C LEU A 159 -55.56 29.78 -13.76
N SER A 160 -56.28 29.15 -12.83
CA SER A 160 -55.67 28.38 -11.74
C SER A 160 -55.02 27.09 -12.24
N ALA A 161 -55.64 26.41 -13.21
CA ALA A 161 -55.12 25.20 -13.82
C ALA A 161 -53.83 25.49 -14.61
N GLU A 162 -53.82 26.55 -15.43
CA GLU A 162 -52.63 26.97 -16.17
C GLU A 162 -51.45 27.32 -15.25
N ARG A 163 -51.70 28.04 -14.16
CA ARG A 163 -50.65 28.34 -13.16
C ARG A 163 -50.07 27.09 -12.53
N SER A 164 -50.90 26.08 -12.25
CA SER A 164 -50.43 24.81 -11.69
C SER A 164 -49.57 24.02 -12.69
N ALA A 165 -49.95 24.01 -13.97
CA ALA A 165 -49.18 23.37 -15.03
C ALA A 165 -47.83 24.06 -15.25
N HIS A 166 -47.80 25.40 -15.30
CA HIS A 166 -46.57 26.16 -15.43
C HIS A 166 -45.63 25.98 -14.23
N MET A 167 -46.15 25.81 -13.01
CA MET A 167 -45.32 25.48 -11.85
C MET A 167 -44.67 24.09 -12.00
N ALA A 168 -45.43 23.08 -12.44
CA ALA A 168 -44.90 21.74 -12.66
C ALA A 168 -43.79 21.71 -13.73
N ASP A 169 -43.98 22.41 -14.86
CA ASP A 169 -42.97 22.53 -15.90
C ASP A 169 -41.69 23.24 -15.41
N ASN A 170 -41.85 24.27 -14.58
CA ASN A 170 -40.72 25.01 -14.01
C ASN A 170 -39.93 24.15 -13.00
N ASP A 171 -40.62 23.36 -12.17
CA ASP A 171 -39.98 22.41 -11.26
C ASP A 171 -39.21 21.33 -12.03
N GLN A 172 -39.78 20.83 -13.14
CA GLN A 172 -39.11 19.86 -14.00
C GLN A 172 -37.87 20.44 -14.70
N ALA A 173 -37.96 21.68 -15.20
CA ALA A 173 -36.84 22.39 -15.79
C ALA A 173 -35.70 22.62 -14.77
N ARG A 174 -36.04 22.90 -13.51
CA ARG A 174 -35.06 23.03 -12.42
C ARG A 174 -34.30 21.73 -12.18
N LEU A 175 -35.02 20.60 -12.08
CA LEU A 175 -34.41 19.29 -11.88
C LEU A 175 -33.45 18.91 -13.03
N PHE A 176 -33.85 19.14 -14.28
CA PHE A 176 -32.96 18.87 -15.42
C PHE A 176 -31.69 19.72 -15.39
N ARG A 177 -31.79 20.98 -14.96
CA ARG A 177 -30.63 21.88 -14.84
C ARG A 177 -29.65 21.42 -13.76
N GLU A 178 -30.17 20.95 -12.64
CA GLU A 178 -29.37 20.41 -11.54
C GLU A 178 -28.65 19.11 -11.96
N GLN A 179 -29.36 18.22 -12.66
CA GLN A 179 -28.75 17.01 -13.24
C GLN A 179 -27.66 17.34 -14.25
N TYR A 180 -27.87 18.34 -15.11
CA TYR A 180 -26.89 18.78 -16.09
C TYR A 180 -25.60 19.27 -15.42
N LEU A 181 -25.72 20.14 -14.41
CA LEU A 181 -24.59 20.67 -13.66
C LEU A 181 -23.81 19.57 -12.93
N SER A 182 -24.51 18.61 -12.31
CA SER A 182 -23.87 17.45 -11.67
C SER A 182 -23.04 16.64 -12.67
N ARG A 183 -23.60 16.41 -13.86
CA ARG A 183 -22.96 15.61 -14.91
C ARG A 183 -21.77 16.34 -15.55
N GLU A 184 -21.86 17.66 -15.67
CA GLU A 184 -20.76 18.51 -16.14
C GLU A 184 -19.59 18.49 -15.14
N ALA A 185 -19.88 18.56 -13.83
CA ALA A 185 -18.88 18.41 -12.78
C ALA A 185 -18.19 17.02 -12.80
N GLU A 186 -18.96 15.94 -13.02
CA GLU A 186 -18.40 14.60 -13.18
C GLU A 186 -17.47 14.50 -14.39
N LEU A 187 -17.84 15.09 -15.54
CA LEU A 187 -17.00 15.11 -16.73
C LEU A 187 -15.67 15.84 -16.50
N ASP A 188 -15.69 16.95 -15.76
CA ASP A 188 -14.47 17.69 -15.40
C ASP A 188 -13.54 16.88 -14.50
N ILE A 189 -14.10 16.13 -13.53
CA ILE A 189 -13.32 15.22 -12.68
C ILE A 189 -12.69 14.11 -13.52
N LEU A 190 -13.47 13.49 -14.41
CA LEU A 190 -12.98 12.43 -15.30
C LEU A 190 -11.88 12.92 -16.24
N ARG A 191 -12.01 14.14 -16.79
CA ARG A 191 -10.97 14.77 -17.61
C ARG A 191 -9.66 14.94 -16.83
N LYS A 192 -9.73 15.47 -15.61
CA LYS A 192 -8.54 15.60 -14.74
C LYS A 192 -7.88 14.26 -14.44
N ASN A 193 -8.68 13.22 -14.20
CA ASN A 193 -8.16 11.87 -13.94
C ASN A 193 -7.47 11.27 -15.18
N ILE A 194 -8.04 11.48 -16.38
CA ILE A 194 -7.42 11.06 -17.64
C ILE A 194 -6.08 11.77 -17.84
N ASP A 195 -6.03 13.09 -17.64
CA ASP A 195 -4.78 13.86 -17.78
C ASP A 195 -3.70 13.38 -16.80
N ALA A 196 -4.08 13.07 -15.56
CA ALA A 196 -3.17 12.52 -14.56
C ALA A 196 -2.64 11.13 -14.99
N ALA A 197 -3.53 10.25 -15.46
CA ALA A 197 -3.15 8.91 -15.94
C ALA A 197 -2.25 8.96 -17.19
N VAL A 198 -2.50 9.89 -18.10
CA VAL A 198 -1.66 10.11 -19.30
C VAL A 198 -0.25 10.57 -18.89
N LYS A 199 -0.16 11.53 -17.95
CA LYS A 199 1.14 11.98 -17.42
C LYS A 199 1.91 10.85 -16.76
N GLU A 200 1.25 10.06 -15.91
CA GLU A 200 1.87 8.93 -15.24
C GLU A 200 2.34 7.85 -16.24
N SER A 201 1.53 7.55 -17.25
CA SER A 201 1.91 6.61 -18.32
C SER A 201 3.13 7.10 -19.10
N SER A 202 3.19 8.39 -19.45
CA SER A 202 4.35 8.96 -20.15
C SER A 202 5.64 8.90 -19.31
N ALA A 203 5.57 9.18 -18.01
CA ALA A 203 6.71 9.09 -17.11
C ALA A 203 7.23 7.65 -16.98
N ARG A 204 6.33 6.68 -16.82
CA ARG A 204 6.71 5.24 -16.79
C ARG A 204 7.34 4.80 -18.12
N GLN A 205 6.86 5.31 -19.25
CA GLN A 205 7.43 4.99 -20.56
C GLN A 205 8.87 5.53 -20.69
N GLU A 206 9.15 6.72 -20.18
CA GLU A 206 10.51 7.28 -20.13
C GLU A 206 11.44 6.45 -19.23
N GLU A 207 10.97 6.02 -18.05
CA GLU A 207 11.74 5.12 -17.17
C GLU A 207 12.07 3.78 -17.84
N ILE A 208 11.08 3.18 -18.53
CA ILE A 208 11.29 1.93 -19.28
C ILE A 208 12.36 2.16 -20.36
N ASN A 209 12.26 3.24 -21.13
CA ASN A 209 13.23 3.53 -22.18
C ASN A 209 14.66 3.71 -21.63
N MET A 210 14.80 4.36 -20.47
CA MET A 210 16.09 4.50 -19.78
C MET A 210 16.64 3.13 -19.35
N HIS A 211 15.82 2.28 -18.74
CA HIS A 211 16.24 0.93 -18.34
C HIS A 211 16.61 0.05 -19.54
N VAL A 212 15.89 0.16 -20.67
CA VAL A 212 16.26 -0.55 -21.91
C VAL A 212 17.62 -0.09 -22.40
N SER A 213 17.88 1.23 -22.44
CA SER A 213 19.18 1.77 -22.86
C SER A 213 20.33 1.29 -21.97
N GLU A 214 20.16 1.31 -20.64
CA GLU A 214 21.16 0.79 -19.70
C GLU A 214 21.43 -0.70 -19.89
N ARG A 215 20.37 -1.48 -20.11
CA ARG A 215 20.46 -2.93 -20.34
C ARG A 215 21.21 -3.23 -21.62
N ASP A 216 20.92 -2.50 -22.70
CA ASP A 216 21.57 -2.69 -24.00
C ASP A 216 23.06 -2.29 -23.93
N ALA A 217 23.40 -1.24 -23.19
CA ALA A 217 24.81 -0.88 -22.91
C ALA A 217 25.55 -1.98 -22.13
N LYS A 218 24.90 -2.59 -21.12
CA LYS A 218 25.48 -3.73 -20.38
C LYS A 218 25.68 -4.95 -21.27
N TYR A 219 24.73 -5.26 -22.15
CA TYR A 219 24.88 -6.38 -23.08
C TYR A 219 26.01 -6.15 -24.09
N ALA A 220 26.18 -4.94 -24.59
CA ALA A 220 27.29 -4.60 -25.46
C ALA A 220 28.65 -4.77 -24.76
N ALA A 221 28.77 -4.31 -23.50
CA ALA A 221 29.98 -4.50 -22.71
C ALA A 221 30.30 -5.99 -22.45
N LEU A 222 29.26 -6.80 -22.12
CA LEU A 222 29.42 -8.24 -21.93
C LEU A 222 29.83 -8.97 -23.22
N ALA A 223 29.32 -8.54 -24.38
CA ALA A 223 29.70 -9.12 -25.66
C ALA A 223 31.19 -8.88 -25.96
N ILE A 224 31.70 -7.67 -25.71
CA ILE A 224 33.12 -7.34 -25.87
C ILE A 224 34.00 -8.19 -24.93
N GLU A 225 33.59 -8.35 -23.67
CA GLU A 225 34.37 -9.14 -22.70
C GLU A 225 34.34 -10.65 -23.04
N ALA A 226 33.22 -11.17 -23.52
CA ALA A 226 33.13 -12.55 -23.99
C ALA A 226 34.07 -12.82 -25.17
N GLU A 227 34.16 -11.88 -26.12
CA GLU A 227 35.09 -11.97 -27.25
C GLU A 227 36.55 -11.95 -26.78
N ARG A 228 36.88 -11.09 -25.80
CA ARG A 228 38.20 -11.04 -25.17
C ARG A 228 38.57 -12.36 -24.48
N LEU A 229 37.65 -12.95 -23.72
CA LEU A 229 37.86 -14.22 -23.04
C LEU A 229 38.07 -15.37 -24.04
N ASN A 230 37.27 -15.40 -25.11
CA ASN A 230 37.43 -16.40 -26.16
C ASN A 230 38.81 -16.28 -26.83
N ALA A 231 39.26 -15.06 -27.15
CA ALA A 231 40.58 -14.83 -27.72
C ALA A 231 41.73 -15.27 -26.77
N LEU A 232 41.59 -15.05 -25.46
CA LEU A 232 42.58 -15.51 -24.47
C LEU A 232 42.58 -17.04 -24.34
N SER A 233 41.41 -17.66 -24.36
CA SER A 233 41.31 -19.12 -24.28
C SER A 233 41.95 -19.81 -25.49
N ALA A 234 41.79 -19.25 -26.69
CA ALA A 234 42.43 -19.73 -27.91
C ALA A 234 43.96 -19.63 -27.82
N LYS A 235 44.49 -18.47 -27.39
CA LYS A 235 45.94 -18.29 -27.20
C LYS A 235 46.55 -19.27 -26.20
N LEU A 236 45.88 -19.50 -25.07
CA LEU A 236 46.34 -20.46 -24.07
C LEU A 236 46.34 -21.91 -24.62
N ALA A 237 45.34 -22.25 -25.45
CA ALA A 237 45.29 -23.56 -26.09
C ALA A 237 46.43 -23.74 -27.11
N GLU A 238 46.75 -22.70 -27.88
CA GLU A 238 47.89 -22.68 -28.80
C GLU A 238 49.23 -22.80 -28.06
N GLU A 239 49.43 -22.04 -26.98
CA GLU A 239 50.66 -22.11 -26.16
C GLU A 239 50.86 -23.49 -25.55
N LYS A 240 49.79 -24.11 -25.03
CA LYS A 240 49.85 -25.47 -24.50
C LYS A 240 50.18 -26.50 -25.58
N ALA A 241 49.53 -26.41 -26.74
CA ALA A 241 49.80 -27.31 -27.86
C ALA A 241 51.25 -27.17 -28.36
N ALA A 242 51.78 -25.94 -28.39
CA ALA A 242 53.17 -25.69 -28.74
C ALA A 242 54.16 -26.27 -27.70
N ALA A 243 53.87 -26.09 -26.41
CA ALA A 243 54.68 -26.65 -25.33
C ALA A 243 54.68 -28.18 -25.32
N ASP A 244 53.52 -28.82 -25.57
CA ASP A 244 53.41 -30.28 -25.66
C ASP A 244 54.19 -30.83 -26.88
N LEU A 245 54.16 -30.10 -28.00
CA LEU A 245 54.92 -30.46 -29.20
C LEU A 245 56.43 -30.35 -28.95
N LEU A 246 56.87 -29.26 -28.31
CA LEU A 246 58.27 -29.06 -27.94
C LEU A 246 58.75 -30.15 -26.97
N ALA A 247 57.98 -30.44 -25.92
CA ALA A 247 58.30 -31.52 -24.98
C ALA A 247 58.42 -32.88 -25.68
N ARG A 248 57.55 -33.18 -26.66
CA ARG A 248 57.66 -34.40 -27.47
C ARG A 248 58.94 -34.43 -28.31
N GLN A 249 59.34 -33.29 -28.89
CA GLN A 249 60.59 -33.18 -29.65
C GLN A 249 61.81 -33.41 -28.76
N ASP A 250 61.86 -32.76 -27.59
CA ASP A 250 62.93 -32.93 -26.61
C ASP A 250 63.06 -34.40 -26.17
N MET A 251 61.94 -35.11 -25.97
CA MET A 251 61.96 -36.53 -25.64
C MET A 251 62.55 -37.41 -26.75
N VAL A 252 62.26 -37.10 -28.01
CA VAL A 252 62.81 -37.84 -29.16
C VAL A 252 64.33 -37.66 -29.23
N GLU A 253 64.83 -36.43 -29.09
CA GLU A 253 66.27 -36.17 -29.04
C GLU A 253 66.95 -36.91 -27.88
N VAL A 254 66.27 -36.99 -26.74
CA VAL A 254 66.75 -37.78 -25.60
C VAL A 254 66.83 -39.27 -25.98
N PHE A 255 65.83 -39.85 -26.64
CA PHE A 255 65.86 -41.26 -26.99
C PHE A 255 66.93 -41.61 -28.03
N ASP A 256 67.04 -40.81 -29.09
CA ASP A 256 68.00 -41.03 -30.19
C ASP A 256 69.45 -40.90 -29.70
N GLY A 257 69.72 -39.94 -28.81
CA GLY A 257 71.05 -39.72 -28.25
C GLY A 257 71.43 -40.62 -27.07
N HIS A 258 70.53 -41.50 -26.60
CA HIS A 258 70.72 -42.21 -25.32
C HIS A 258 71.97 -43.10 -25.29
N HIS A 259 72.14 -43.95 -26.30
CA HIS A 259 73.31 -44.83 -26.40
C HIS A 259 74.63 -44.05 -26.40
N ALA A 260 74.72 -43.00 -27.23
CA ALA A 260 75.90 -42.14 -27.31
C ALA A 260 76.21 -41.39 -26.01
N ARG A 261 75.18 -40.92 -25.28
CA ARG A 261 75.35 -40.27 -23.98
C ARG A 261 75.88 -41.24 -22.92
N VAL A 262 75.33 -42.45 -22.86
CA VAL A 262 75.81 -43.50 -21.94
C VAL A 262 77.25 -43.86 -22.25
N GLY A 263 77.60 -44.05 -23.52
CA GLY A 263 78.97 -44.29 -23.96
C GLY A 263 79.93 -43.19 -23.50
N THR A 264 79.57 -41.92 -23.71
CA THR A 264 80.39 -40.77 -23.28
C THR A 264 80.60 -40.75 -21.76
N ILE A 265 79.57 -41.08 -20.97
CA ILE A 265 79.66 -41.15 -19.51
C ILE A 265 80.60 -42.29 -19.10
N LEU A 266 80.41 -43.49 -19.65
CA LEU A 266 81.22 -44.65 -19.32
C LEU A 266 82.68 -44.47 -19.75
N GLU A 267 82.95 -43.91 -20.93
CA GLU A 267 84.30 -43.60 -21.40
C GLU A 267 85.01 -42.65 -20.43
N LYS A 268 84.33 -41.57 -20.03
CA LYS A 268 84.88 -40.61 -19.08
C LYS A 268 85.16 -41.23 -17.72
N VAL A 269 84.18 -41.95 -17.15
CA VAL A 269 84.31 -42.59 -15.84
C VAL A 269 85.40 -43.66 -15.86
N CYS A 270 85.47 -44.49 -16.91
CA CYS A 270 86.50 -45.51 -17.04
C CYS A 270 87.89 -44.90 -17.25
N ALA A 271 88.01 -43.80 -18.00
CA ALA A 271 89.27 -43.07 -18.16
C ALA A 271 89.75 -42.47 -16.84
N ASP A 272 88.87 -41.87 -16.06
CA ASP A 272 89.18 -41.31 -14.74
C ASP A 272 89.63 -42.40 -13.74
N LEU A 273 89.09 -43.61 -13.86
CA LEU A 273 89.35 -44.74 -12.96
C LEU A 273 90.42 -45.71 -13.48
N ASN A 274 91.00 -45.47 -14.67
CA ASN A 274 91.92 -46.38 -15.37
C ASN A 274 91.35 -47.81 -15.58
N LEU A 275 90.05 -47.91 -15.84
CA LEU A 275 89.38 -49.19 -16.14
C LEU A 275 89.33 -49.45 -17.64
N GLY A 276 89.44 -50.73 -18.02
CA GLY A 276 89.36 -51.16 -19.42
C GLY A 276 87.90 -51.27 -19.89
N LEU A 277 87.39 -50.21 -20.53
CA LEU A 277 86.11 -50.24 -21.24
C LEU A 277 86.28 -50.93 -22.60
N LYS A 278 85.37 -51.86 -22.90
CA LYS A 278 85.23 -52.49 -24.23
C LYS A 278 83.83 -52.21 -24.75
N THR A 279 83.75 -51.71 -25.97
CA THR A 279 82.49 -51.64 -26.73
C THR A 279 82.25 -52.97 -27.45
N GLU A 280 81.03 -53.18 -27.96
CA GLU A 280 80.65 -54.37 -28.73
C GLU A 280 81.72 -54.78 -29.77
N ALA A 281 82.26 -53.81 -30.52
CA ALA A 281 83.27 -54.04 -31.57
C ALA A 281 84.64 -54.54 -31.05
N THR A 282 84.93 -54.35 -29.76
CA THR A 282 86.23 -54.69 -29.14
C THR A 282 86.12 -55.84 -28.13
N TYR A 283 84.91 -56.19 -27.73
CA TYR A 283 84.63 -57.40 -26.97
C TYR A 283 84.84 -58.64 -27.85
N ARG A 284 85.49 -59.68 -27.31
CA ARG A 284 85.87 -60.90 -28.07
C ARG A 284 85.18 -62.16 -27.54
N GLY A 285 84.13 -61.98 -26.74
CA GLY A 285 83.32 -63.08 -26.21
C GLY A 285 82.18 -63.48 -27.14
N THR A 286 81.30 -64.35 -26.64
CA THR A 286 80.12 -64.86 -27.36
C THR A 286 78.90 -63.95 -27.28
N GLY A 287 78.80 -63.11 -26.24
CA GLY A 287 77.74 -62.09 -26.11
C GLY A 287 77.99 -60.81 -26.92
N HIS A 288 76.92 -60.03 -27.11
CA HIS A 288 76.92 -58.73 -27.80
C HIS A 288 76.56 -57.57 -26.84
N PRO A 289 77.36 -57.31 -25.79
CA PRO A 289 77.08 -56.19 -24.90
C PRO A 289 77.41 -54.86 -25.58
N ASP A 290 76.57 -53.84 -25.35
CA ASP A 290 76.86 -52.47 -25.82
C ASP A 290 78.18 -51.97 -25.22
N PHE A 291 78.32 -52.15 -23.91
CA PHE A 291 79.50 -51.78 -23.14
C PHE A 291 79.84 -52.87 -22.12
N ALA A 292 81.12 -53.23 -22.03
CA ALA A 292 81.64 -54.20 -21.09
C ALA A 292 82.85 -53.61 -20.35
N ILE A 293 82.82 -53.64 -19.02
CA ILE A 293 83.92 -53.19 -18.16
C ILE A 293 84.59 -54.40 -17.54
N LEU A 294 85.91 -54.50 -17.67
CA LEU A 294 86.68 -55.53 -17.00
C LEU A 294 86.93 -55.13 -15.54
N VAL A 295 86.42 -55.92 -14.60
CA VAL A 295 86.60 -55.73 -13.15
C VAL A 295 87.02 -57.07 -12.55
N ASN A 296 88.19 -57.13 -11.91
CA ASN A 296 88.68 -58.35 -11.25
C ASN A 296 88.68 -59.60 -12.17
N SER A 297 89.23 -59.46 -13.37
CA SER A 297 89.30 -60.54 -14.39
C SER A 297 87.94 -61.07 -14.89
N SER A 298 86.83 -60.40 -14.58
CA SER A 298 85.50 -60.72 -15.10
C SER A 298 84.85 -59.50 -15.75
N TYR A 299 84.04 -59.69 -16.79
CA TYR A 299 83.32 -58.60 -17.45
C TYR A 299 81.98 -58.31 -16.79
N VAL A 300 81.66 -57.03 -16.65
CA VAL A 300 80.33 -56.53 -16.26
C VAL A 300 79.71 -55.83 -17.46
N PHE A 301 78.50 -56.24 -17.84
CA PHE A 301 77.80 -55.71 -19.02
C PHE A 301 76.89 -54.53 -18.66
N PHE A 302 76.86 -53.56 -19.56
CA PHE A 302 76.03 -52.37 -19.53
C PHE A 302 75.36 -52.22 -20.90
N ASN A 303 74.11 -52.69 -21.03
CA ASN A 303 73.33 -52.52 -22.26
C ASN A 303 72.39 -51.32 -22.14
N THR A 304 72.16 -50.63 -23.25
CA THR A 304 71.32 -49.44 -23.31
C THR A 304 69.98 -49.78 -23.94
N VAL A 305 68.88 -49.33 -23.31
CA VAL A 305 67.53 -49.53 -23.86
C VAL A 305 66.79 -48.21 -23.82
N SER A 306 66.32 -47.76 -24.98
CA SER A 306 65.48 -46.57 -25.11
C SER A 306 64.21 -46.87 -25.92
N PRO A 307 63.10 -46.15 -25.66
CA PRO A 307 61.92 -46.21 -26.53
C PRO A 307 62.23 -45.70 -27.93
N ALA A 308 61.59 -46.24 -28.97
CA ALA A 308 61.76 -45.71 -30.32
C ALA A 308 60.92 -44.45 -30.57
N SER A 309 59.88 -44.21 -29.78
CA SER A 309 59.03 -43.02 -29.88
C SER A 309 58.35 -42.65 -28.55
N PRO A 310 57.89 -41.39 -28.38
CA PRO A 310 57.16 -40.95 -27.19
C PRO A 310 55.85 -41.73 -26.92
N ASP A 311 55.27 -42.34 -27.95
CA ASP A 311 54.04 -43.12 -27.85
C ASP A 311 54.29 -44.54 -27.30
N GLU A 312 55.49 -45.09 -27.50
CA GLU A 312 55.88 -46.42 -27.00
C GLU A 312 56.24 -46.44 -25.51
N VAL A 313 56.33 -45.28 -24.87
CA VAL A 313 56.77 -45.17 -23.47
C VAL A 313 55.79 -45.90 -22.53
N ALA A 314 54.51 -46.05 -22.92
CA ALA A 314 53.52 -46.80 -22.15
C ALA A 314 53.69 -48.33 -22.23
N SER A 315 54.28 -48.86 -23.29
CA SER A 315 54.54 -50.29 -23.49
C SER A 315 56.01 -50.68 -23.31
N PHE A 316 56.83 -49.74 -22.81
CA PHE A 316 58.27 -49.87 -22.72
C PHE A 316 58.74 -50.94 -21.72
N GLU A 317 57.97 -51.20 -20.66
CA GLU A 317 58.28 -52.24 -19.66
C GLU A 317 58.48 -53.63 -20.28
N GLY A 318 57.66 -53.99 -21.28
CA GLY A 318 57.79 -55.28 -21.96
C GLY A 318 59.09 -55.41 -22.75
N ARG A 319 59.62 -54.31 -23.29
CA ARG A 319 60.93 -54.29 -23.98
C ARG A 319 62.08 -54.42 -23.01
N VAL A 320 62.00 -53.74 -21.86
CA VAL A 320 62.98 -53.86 -20.77
C VAL A 320 63.08 -55.31 -20.27
N ALA A 321 61.93 -55.98 -20.08
CA ALA A 321 61.90 -57.38 -19.67
C ALA A 321 62.46 -58.34 -20.75
N ALA A 322 62.22 -58.06 -22.03
CA ALA A 322 62.78 -58.84 -23.13
C ALA A 322 64.31 -58.71 -23.20
N GLU A 323 64.83 -57.48 -23.10
CA GLU A 323 66.27 -57.23 -23.13
C GLU A 323 66.98 -57.84 -21.91
N ALA A 324 66.36 -57.80 -20.73
CA ALA A 324 66.86 -58.48 -19.54
C ALA A 324 66.97 -60.00 -19.75
N ALA A 325 66.03 -60.59 -20.50
CA ALA A 325 66.08 -62.01 -20.85
C ALA A 325 67.24 -62.35 -21.81
N GLU A 326 67.56 -61.45 -22.75
CA GLU A 326 68.72 -61.60 -23.64
C GLU A 326 70.03 -61.51 -22.86
N LEU A 327 70.16 -60.54 -21.95
CA LEU A 327 71.32 -60.43 -21.05
C LEU A 327 71.53 -61.68 -20.17
N PHE A 328 70.47 -62.39 -19.78
CA PHE A 328 70.62 -63.66 -19.07
C PHE A 328 71.26 -64.76 -19.91
N GLU A 329 71.04 -64.77 -21.23
CA GLU A 329 71.69 -65.72 -22.13
C GLU A 329 73.16 -65.37 -22.34
N GLU A 330 73.47 -64.07 -22.49
CA GLU A 330 74.85 -63.59 -22.66
C GLU A 330 75.70 -63.78 -21.39
N ALA A 331 75.11 -63.58 -20.21
CA ALA A 331 75.79 -63.77 -18.93
C ALA A 331 76.04 -65.24 -18.55
N LYS A 332 75.70 -66.22 -19.41
CA LYS A 332 76.09 -67.63 -19.24
C LYS A 332 77.54 -67.90 -19.66
N GLU A 333 78.18 -66.94 -20.34
CA GLU A 333 79.57 -67.04 -20.78
C GLU A 333 80.55 -67.07 -19.59
N ASP A 334 81.55 -67.96 -19.64
CA ASP A 334 82.59 -68.07 -18.62
C ASP A 334 83.47 -66.80 -18.60
N GLY A 335 83.55 -66.13 -17.45
CA GLY A 335 84.29 -64.87 -17.30
C GLY A 335 83.41 -63.62 -17.32
N VAL A 336 82.09 -63.77 -17.35
CA VAL A 336 81.13 -62.68 -17.09
C VAL A 336 80.68 -62.75 -15.62
N ARG A 337 80.56 -61.59 -14.98
CA ARG A 337 80.06 -61.50 -13.60
C ARG A 337 78.56 -61.80 -13.58
N GLY A 338 78.06 -62.39 -12.50
CA GLY A 338 76.61 -62.64 -12.30
C GLY A 338 75.77 -61.38 -12.07
N GLU A 339 76.26 -60.20 -12.44
CA GLU A 339 75.58 -58.92 -12.34
C GLU A 339 75.73 -58.18 -13.67
N ALA A 340 74.62 -57.73 -14.24
CA ALA A 340 74.58 -56.92 -15.45
C ALA A 340 73.65 -55.71 -15.26
N TYR A 341 73.87 -54.65 -16.05
CA TYR A 341 73.15 -53.39 -15.90
C TYR A 341 72.46 -53.00 -17.21
N LEU A 342 71.19 -52.66 -17.10
CA LEU A 342 70.38 -52.16 -18.20
C LEU A 342 70.13 -50.67 -18.02
N VAL A 343 70.65 -49.85 -18.92
CA VAL A 343 70.64 -48.40 -18.78
C VAL A 343 69.48 -47.79 -19.56
N VAL A 344 68.51 -47.21 -18.84
CA VAL A 344 67.29 -46.60 -19.40
C VAL A 344 67.27 -45.08 -19.23
N PRO A 345 66.65 -44.31 -20.15
CA PRO A 345 66.51 -42.87 -19.98
C PRO A 345 65.73 -42.49 -18.72
N ASN A 346 66.18 -41.44 -18.04
CA ASN A 346 65.56 -40.95 -16.79
C ASN A 346 64.08 -40.58 -16.95
N CYS A 347 63.70 -40.02 -18.11
CA CYS A 347 62.33 -39.64 -18.42
C CYS A 347 61.34 -40.82 -18.56
N VAL A 348 61.86 -42.05 -18.61
CA VAL A 348 61.06 -43.29 -18.68
C VAL A 348 61.10 -44.07 -17.38
N ALA A 349 62.10 -43.84 -16.52
CA ALA A 349 62.27 -44.54 -15.26
C ALA A 349 61.02 -44.47 -14.36
N SER A 350 60.32 -43.33 -14.30
CA SER A 350 59.10 -43.18 -13.49
C SER A 350 57.91 -44.04 -13.95
N LYS A 351 57.99 -44.61 -15.16
CA LYS A 351 56.93 -45.45 -15.75
C LYS A 351 57.25 -46.95 -15.66
N LEU A 352 58.41 -47.31 -15.09
CA LEU A 352 58.80 -48.69 -14.84
C LEU A 352 58.37 -49.12 -13.43
N THR A 353 57.82 -50.32 -13.33
CA THR A 353 57.41 -50.95 -12.07
C THR A 353 58.49 -51.85 -11.48
N GLU A 354 59.28 -52.51 -12.33
CA GLU A 354 60.36 -53.42 -11.95
C GLU A 354 61.73 -52.87 -12.36
N PHE A 355 62.69 -52.92 -11.43
CA PHE A 355 64.06 -52.45 -11.64
C PHE A 355 65.12 -53.53 -11.44
N VAL A 356 64.71 -54.74 -11.06
CA VAL A 356 65.60 -55.88 -10.81
C VAL A 356 64.99 -57.11 -11.43
N TYR A 357 65.72 -57.74 -12.33
CA TYR A 357 65.36 -59.01 -12.94
C TYR A 357 66.37 -60.07 -12.49
N GLU A 358 65.88 -61.13 -11.83
CA GLU A 358 66.73 -62.18 -11.27
C GLU A 358 66.60 -63.49 -12.06
N SER A 359 67.75 -64.12 -12.36
CA SER A 359 67.87 -65.47 -12.89
C SER A 359 68.86 -66.28 -12.04
N ALA A 360 68.86 -67.60 -12.18
CA ALA A 360 69.63 -68.51 -11.31
C ALA A 360 71.16 -68.27 -11.31
N ARG A 361 71.70 -67.53 -12.28
CA ARG A 361 73.13 -67.24 -12.43
C ARG A 361 73.47 -65.76 -12.64
N CYS A 362 72.48 -64.91 -12.88
CA CYS A 362 72.69 -63.51 -13.23
C CYS A 362 71.54 -62.64 -12.70
N THR A 363 71.86 -61.47 -12.17
CA THR A 363 70.91 -60.43 -11.80
C THR A 363 71.12 -59.21 -12.70
N VAL A 364 70.06 -58.78 -13.37
CA VAL A 364 70.05 -57.59 -14.24
C VAL A 364 69.40 -56.42 -13.48
N PHE A 365 70.15 -55.33 -13.31
CA PHE A 365 69.67 -54.11 -12.66
C PHE A 365 69.31 -53.06 -13.71
N VAL A 366 68.10 -52.52 -13.64
CA VAL A 366 67.69 -51.38 -14.47
C VAL A 366 68.13 -50.09 -13.78
N VAL A 367 68.94 -49.30 -14.46
CA VAL A 367 69.59 -48.10 -13.92
C VAL A 367 69.47 -46.93 -14.88
N THR A 368 69.58 -45.71 -14.38
CA THR A 368 69.62 -44.50 -15.21
C THR A 368 71.07 -44.03 -15.43
N PRO A 369 71.36 -43.22 -16.46
CA PRO A 369 72.70 -42.73 -16.74
C PRO A 369 73.38 -42.02 -15.55
N GLU A 370 72.60 -41.36 -14.70
CA GLU A 370 73.09 -40.64 -13.52
C GLU A 370 73.67 -41.57 -12.45
N ALA A 371 73.25 -42.85 -12.43
CA ALA A 371 73.75 -43.84 -11.47
C ALA A 371 75.05 -44.51 -11.90
N LEU A 372 75.44 -44.41 -13.18
CA LEU A 372 76.57 -45.15 -13.76
C LEU A 372 77.89 -44.87 -13.05
N GLU A 373 78.18 -43.61 -12.76
CA GLU A 373 79.42 -43.24 -12.07
C GLU A 373 79.53 -43.90 -10.69
N ALA A 374 78.44 -43.88 -9.91
CA ALA A 374 78.40 -44.49 -8.59
C ALA A 374 78.56 -46.02 -8.67
N ILE A 375 77.93 -46.66 -9.65
CA ILE A 375 78.02 -48.11 -9.88
C ILE A 375 79.46 -48.50 -10.23
N VAL A 376 80.07 -47.85 -11.22
CA VAL A 376 81.43 -48.18 -11.67
C VAL A 376 82.45 -47.95 -10.54
N ARG A 377 82.34 -46.86 -9.78
CA ARG A 377 83.19 -46.62 -8.60
C ARG A 377 83.03 -47.70 -7.53
N THR A 378 81.82 -48.22 -7.35
CA THR A 378 81.55 -49.31 -6.41
C THR A 378 82.21 -50.61 -6.88
N LEU A 379 82.13 -50.92 -8.18
CA LEU A 379 82.77 -52.09 -8.77
C LEU A 379 84.30 -52.03 -8.62
N GLN A 380 84.92 -50.86 -8.84
CA GLN A 380 86.36 -50.65 -8.61
C GLN A 380 86.74 -50.83 -7.14
N ARG A 381 85.95 -50.29 -6.21
CA ARG A 381 86.22 -50.43 -4.78
C ARG A 381 86.14 -51.88 -4.31
N ILE A 382 85.25 -52.69 -4.91
CA ILE A 382 85.18 -54.14 -4.67
C ILE A 382 86.48 -54.81 -5.14
N GLU A 383 87.02 -54.43 -6.30
CA GLU A 383 88.30 -54.92 -6.82
C GLU A 383 89.49 -54.56 -5.90
N GLU A 384 89.57 -53.31 -5.42
CA GLU A 384 90.61 -52.86 -4.48
C GLU A 384 90.59 -53.63 -3.14
N TYR A 385 89.39 -53.93 -2.61
CA TYR A 385 89.24 -54.63 -1.34
C TYR A 385 89.68 -56.10 -1.40
N GLU A 386 89.51 -56.76 -2.56
CA GLU A 386 90.06 -58.10 -2.77
C GLU A 386 91.60 -58.08 -2.84
N PHE A 387 92.19 -57.01 -3.39
CA PHE A 387 93.64 -56.84 -3.46
C PHE A 387 94.27 -56.57 -2.09
N ALA A 388 93.58 -55.84 -1.19
CA ALA A 388 94.07 -55.56 0.17
C ALA A 388 94.26 -56.82 1.04
N ARG A 389 93.59 -57.93 0.71
CA ARG A 389 93.84 -59.24 1.35
C ARG A 389 95.16 -59.90 0.92
N GLN A 390 95.91 -59.30 -0.02
CA GLN A 390 97.15 -59.87 -0.58
C GLN A 390 98.46 -59.26 -0.01
N ILE A 391 98.42 -58.28 0.91
CA ILE A 391 99.65 -57.86 1.63
C ILE A 391 100.10 -59.01 2.53
N THR A 392 101.33 -59.48 2.34
CA THR A 392 101.83 -60.61 3.14
C THR A 392 102.15 -60.14 4.57
N PRO A 393 101.99 -61.01 5.60
CA PRO A 393 102.38 -60.68 6.97
C PRO A 393 103.84 -60.21 7.11
N PHE A 394 104.71 -60.63 6.18
CA PHE A 394 106.12 -60.24 6.12
C PHE A 394 106.32 -58.78 5.73
N GLU A 395 105.60 -58.28 4.72
CA GLU A 395 105.68 -56.88 4.30
C GLU A 395 105.12 -55.94 5.37
N LEU A 396 104.10 -56.39 6.10
CA LEU A 396 103.56 -55.67 7.25
C LEU A 396 104.58 -55.55 8.40
N ASP A 397 105.32 -56.63 8.72
CA ASP A 397 106.40 -56.61 9.73
C ASP A 397 107.53 -55.64 9.32
N GLN A 398 107.90 -55.60 8.03
CA GLN A 398 108.93 -54.67 7.54
C GLN A 398 108.51 -53.21 7.69
N ILE A 399 107.27 -52.87 7.35
CA ILE A 399 106.74 -51.51 7.52
C ILE A 399 106.70 -51.14 9.01
N CYS A 400 106.25 -52.05 9.88
CA CYS A 400 106.23 -51.81 11.32
C CYS A 400 107.63 -51.58 11.90
N ARG A 401 108.64 -52.34 11.45
CA ARG A 401 110.04 -52.13 11.85
C ARG A 401 110.56 -50.76 11.41
N PHE A 402 110.35 -50.41 10.15
CA PHE A 402 110.80 -49.12 9.62
C PHE A 402 110.17 -47.94 10.37
N ILE A 403 108.85 -47.98 10.62
CA ILE A 403 108.15 -46.94 11.39
C ILE A 403 108.66 -46.91 12.84
N GLY A 404 108.94 -48.06 13.44
CA GLY A 404 109.54 -48.16 14.78
C GLY A 404 110.93 -47.49 14.86
N GLU A 405 111.80 -47.79 13.90
CA GLU A 405 113.14 -47.19 13.80
C GLU A 405 113.08 -45.67 13.59
N LEU A 406 112.22 -45.22 12.68
CA LEU A 406 112.00 -43.79 12.42
C LEU A 406 111.45 -43.07 13.67
N SER A 407 110.46 -43.65 14.34
CA SER A 407 109.89 -43.11 15.58
C SER A 407 110.95 -42.96 16.67
N HIS A 408 111.80 -43.98 16.83
CA HIS A 408 112.89 -43.95 17.80
C HIS A 408 113.96 -42.90 17.45
N ALA A 409 114.36 -42.80 16.18
CA ALA A 409 115.31 -41.77 15.71
C ALA A 409 114.77 -40.35 15.92
N ALA A 410 113.49 -40.11 15.60
CA ALA A 410 112.83 -38.83 15.80
C ALA A 410 112.78 -38.45 17.29
N LYS A 411 112.40 -39.39 18.17
CA LYS A 411 112.40 -39.15 19.63
C LYS A 411 113.79 -38.81 20.15
N ARG A 412 114.83 -39.53 19.73
CA ARG A 412 116.22 -39.22 20.12
C ARG A 412 116.65 -37.84 19.65
N LYS A 413 116.30 -37.44 18.43
CA LYS A 413 116.59 -36.10 17.91
C LYS A 413 115.93 -35.02 18.76
N ILE A 414 114.65 -35.16 19.08
CA ILE A 414 113.93 -34.19 19.93
C ILE A 414 114.62 -34.05 21.29
N VAL A 415 115.03 -35.16 21.91
CA VAL A 415 115.74 -35.13 23.20
C VAL A 415 117.10 -34.43 23.09
N LEU A 416 117.88 -34.71 22.05
CA LEU A 416 119.16 -34.04 21.80
C LEU A 416 118.98 -32.54 21.54
N ASP A 417 118.02 -32.16 20.70
CA ASP A 417 117.72 -30.77 20.39
C ASP A 417 117.27 -30.02 21.67
N THR A 418 116.49 -30.69 22.54
CA THR A 418 116.09 -30.14 23.84
C THR A 418 117.30 -29.93 24.75
N TYR A 419 118.20 -30.92 24.83
CA TYR A 419 119.43 -30.80 25.61
C TYR A 419 120.30 -29.63 25.12
N PHE A 420 120.56 -29.55 23.82
CA PHE A 420 121.35 -28.46 23.25
C PHE A 420 120.68 -27.11 23.42
N SER A 421 119.35 -27.03 23.30
CA SER A 421 118.61 -25.78 23.55
C SER A 421 118.80 -25.31 24.99
N ASN A 422 118.76 -26.22 25.96
CA ASN A 422 118.99 -25.89 27.36
C ASN A 422 120.44 -25.45 27.62
N GLU A 423 121.43 -26.16 27.08
CA GLU A 423 122.85 -25.80 27.23
C GLU A 423 123.14 -24.42 26.61
N MET A 424 122.59 -24.14 25.42
CA MET A 424 122.70 -22.83 24.79
C MET A 424 122.04 -21.73 25.62
N LEU A 425 120.87 -21.99 26.22
CA LEU A 425 120.21 -21.03 27.12
C LEU A 425 121.05 -20.77 28.38
N GLU A 426 121.65 -21.79 28.97
CA GLU A 426 122.55 -21.60 30.12
C GLU A 426 123.78 -20.77 29.75
N LEU A 427 124.37 -21.00 28.57
CA LEU A 427 125.49 -20.19 28.07
C LEU A 427 125.07 -18.73 27.83
N LEU A 428 123.88 -18.50 27.27
CA LEU A 428 123.32 -17.16 27.08
C LEU A 428 123.08 -16.45 28.42
N GLN A 429 122.51 -17.15 29.41
CA GLN A 429 122.33 -16.60 30.76
C GLN A 429 123.66 -16.26 31.44
N LYS A 430 124.70 -17.08 31.24
CA LYS A 430 126.06 -16.76 31.72
C LYS A 430 126.62 -15.52 31.02
N ALA A 431 126.31 -15.33 29.74
CA ALA A 431 126.69 -14.14 28.98
C ALA A 431 125.96 -12.86 29.44
N GLU A 432 124.76 -12.92 30.03
CA GLU A 432 124.08 -11.74 30.59
C GLU A 432 124.84 -11.06 31.75
N ASN A 433 125.85 -11.73 32.34
CA ASN A 433 126.72 -11.15 33.38
C ASN A 433 127.94 -10.39 32.82
N LEU A 434 127.95 -10.08 31.52
CA LEU A 434 129.01 -9.30 30.88
C LEU A 434 128.93 -7.82 31.28
N PRO A 435 130.06 -7.09 31.29
CA PRO A 435 130.09 -5.64 31.48
C PRO A 435 129.14 -4.91 30.50
N THR A 436 128.50 -3.83 30.96
CA THR A 436 127.42 -3.14 30.23
C THR A 436 127.81 -2.62 28.84
N ASP A 437 129.08 -2.30 28.62
CA ASP A 437 129.64 -1.90 27.34
C ASP A 437 129.70 -3.07 26.33
N VAL A 438 130.02 -4.28 26.79
CA VAL A 438 130.02 -5.49 25.93
C VAL A 438 128.60 -5.96 25.62
N VAL A 439 127.66 -5.77 26.55
CA VAL A 439 126.25 -6.16 26.35
C VAL A 439 125.59 -5.30 25.25
N GLU A 440 125.89 -4.01 25.16
CA GLU A 440 125.40 -3.16 24.06
C GLU A 440 125.94 -3.59 22.69
N ASP A 441 127.22 -3.95 22.61
CA ASP A 441 127.81 -4.48 21.37
C ASP A 441 127.19 -5.83 20.96
N VAL A 442 126.99 -6.75 21.91
CA VAL A 442 126.32 -8.05 21.67
C VAL A 442 124.89 -7.85 21.18
N ALA A 443 124.12 -6.94 21.80
CA ALA A 443 122.77 -6.61 21.34
C ALA A 443 122.78 -6.01 19.92
N GLY A 444 123.79 -5.18 19.61
CA GLY A 444 124.02 -4.66 18.26
C GLY A 444 124.30 -5.77 17.24
N TYR A 445 125.14 -6.75 17.59
CA TYR A 445 125.43 -7.90 16.72
C TYR A 445 124.23 -8.84 16.56
N GLU A 446 123.46 -9.11 17.62
CA GLU A 446 122.21 -9.89 17.52
C GLU A 446 121.19 -9.18 16.61
N GLN A 447 121.01 -7.87 16.78
CA GLN A 447 120.08 -7.11 15.95
C GLN A 447 120.56 -7.05 14.49
N ALA A 448 121.87 -6.91 14.26
CA ALA A 448 122.45 -6.96 12.92
C ALA A 448 122.28 -8.36 12.27
N ALA A 449 122.53 -9.44 13.03
CA ALA A 449 122.35 -10.81 12.56
C ALA A 449 120.87 -11.14 12.30
N ARG A 450 119.94 -10.54 13.06
CA ARG A 450 118.49 -10.68 12.84
C ARG A 450 118.01 -9.87 11.63
N MET A 451 118.59 -8.69 11.37
CA MET A 451 118.29 -7.86 10.20
C MET A 451 118.91 -8.42 8.92
N ASN A 452 119.95 -9.25 9.03
CA ASN A 452 120.61 -9.89 7.90
C ASN A 452 120.93 -11.36 8.25
N PRO A 453 119.89 -12.23 8.36
CA PRO A 453 120.12 -13.63 8.69
C PRO A 453 121.04 -14.24 7.62
N PRO A 454 122.00 -15.12 8.00
CA PRO A 454 122.82 -15.82 7.03
C PRO A 454 121.88 -16.61 6.11
N ALA A 455 121.66 -16.09 4.91
CA ALA A 455 120.84 -16.74 3.92
C ALA A 455 121.49 -18.10 3.59
N GLU A 456 120.74 -19.18 3.78
CA GLU A 456 121.17 -20.51 3.37
C GLU A 456 121.22 -20.52 1.83
N ARG A 457 122.42 -20.27 1.27
CA ARG A 457 122.64 -20.17 -0.18
C ARG A 457 122.92 -21.54 -0.83
N GLU A 458 122.46 -22.64 -0.24
CA GLU A 458 122.49 -23.95 -0.89
C GLU A 458 121.20 -24.14 -1.72
N SER A 459 121.27 -23.86 -3.02
CA SER A 459 120.15 -24.07 -3.96
C SER A 459 119.97 -25.53 -4.40
N THR A 460 120.82 -26.44 -3.91
CA THR A 460 120.79 -27.87 -4.25
C THR A 460 119.89 -28.64 -3.29
N VAL A 461 118.89 -29.32 -3.85
CA VAL A 461 118.01 -30.25 -3.13
C VAL A 461 118.84 -31.27 -2.37
N LEU A 462 118.66 -31.31 -1.04
CA LEU A 462 119.27 -32.29 -0.15
C LEU A 462 118.71 -33.69 -0.46
N THR A 463 119.45 -34.47 -1.23
CA THR A 463 119.13 -35.87 -1.51
C THR A 463 119.90 -36.80 -0.57
N ILE A 464 119.36 -37.98 -0.26
CA ILE A 464 120.00 -38.98 0.61
C ILE A 464 121.47 -39.27 0.22
N PRO A 465 121.83 -39.44 -1.08
CA PRO A 465 123.22 -39.67 -1.49
C PRO A 465 124.13 -38.48 -1.18
N SER A 466 123.62 -37.25 -1.34
CA SER A 466 124.37 -36.04 -1.03
C SER A 466 124.65 -35.90 0.47
N LEU A 467 123.67 -36.23 1.33
CA LEU A 467 123.85 -36.26 2.78
C LEU A 467 124.86 -37.33 3.19
N SER A 468 124.73 -38.55 2.67
CA SER A 468 125.66 -39.65 2.98
C SER A 468 127.11 -39.27 2.64
N THR A 469 127.31 -38.62 1.49
CA THR A 469 128.64 -38.13 1.08
C THR A 469 129.14 -37.02 2.02
N LYS A 470 128.28 -36.10 2.46
CA LYS A 470 128.63 -35.06 3.44
C LYS A 470 129.00 -35.67 4.80
N VAL A 471 128.24 -36.66 5.28
CA VAL A 471 128.52 -37.39 6.54
C VAL A 471 129.84 -38.14 6.46
N GLN A 472 130.10 -38.88 5.37
CA GLN A 472 131.37 -39.58 5.18
C GLN A 472 132.58 -38.64 5.13
N LYS A 473 132.43 -37.45 4.54
CA LYS A 473 133.48 -36.42 4.56
C LYS A 473 133.73 -35.90 5.97
N LEU A 474 132.67 -35.66 6.74
CA LEU A 474 132.77 -35.26 8.14
C LEU A 474 133.43 -36.33 9.00
N GLU A 475 133.04 -37.60 8.87
CA GLU A 475 133.66 -38.71 9.60
C GLU A 475 135.15 -38.84 9.26
N LYS A 476 135.53 -38.74 7.98
CA LYS A 476 136.94 -38.74 7.58
C LYS A 476 137.71 -37.54 8.14
N ALA A 477 137.10 -36.34 8.16
CA ALA A 477 137.70 -35.16 8.74
C ALA A 477 137.87 -35.27 10.26
N MET A 478 136.89 -35.84 10.96
CA MET A 478 136.97 -36.11 12.40
C MET A 478 138.05 -37.14 12.73
N LEU A 479 138.16 -38.22 11.95
CA LEU A 479 139.22 -39.22 12.11
C LEU A 479 140.61 -38.63 11.82
N ALA A 480 140.74 -37.80 10.77
CA ALA A 480 142.00 -37.12 10.47
C ALA A 480 142.40 -36.13 11.58
N ARG A 481 141.44 -35.42 12.17
CA ARG A 481 141.67 -34.53 13.31
C ARG A 481 142.06 -35.30 14.57
N ALA A 482 141.35 -36.37 14.90
CA ALA A 482 141.71 -37.23 16.02
C ALA A 482 143.10 -37.88 15.85
N ALA A 483 143.50 -38.18 14.62
CA ALA A 483 144.85 -38.66 14.33
C ALA A 483 145.90 -37.55 14.48
N ALA A 484 145.60 -36.32 14.06
CA ALA A 484 146.49 -35.16 14.25
C ALA A 484 146.66 -34.82 15.74
N ASP A 485 145.56 -34.75 16.50
CA ASP A 485 145.58 -34.51 17.95
C ASP A 485 146.36 -35.62 18.70
N ALA A 486 146.38 -36.84 18.19
CA ALA A 486 147.16 -37.95 18.74
C ALA A 486 148.66 -37.90 18.35
N VAL A 487 149.00 -37.30 17.20
CA VAL A 487 150.40 -37.06 16.80
C VAL A 487 150.99 -35.91 17.61
N ASP A 488 150.26 -34.79 17.77
CA ASP A 488 150.68 -33.68 18.63
C ASP A 488 150.88 -34.16 20.08
N ALA A 489 149.97 -34.98 20.62
CA ALA A 489 150.13 -35.55 21.96
C ALA A 489 151.29 -36.55 22.08
N SER A 490 151.79 -37.11 20.97
CA SER A 490 152.99 -37.97 20.96
C SER A 490 154.29 -37.18 20.81
N GLU A 491 154.28 -36.06 20.06
CA GLU A 491 155.42 -35.14 19.98
C GLU A 491 155.64 -34.40 21.31
N ASP A 492 154.55 -33.95 21.98
CA ASP A 492 154.62 -33.36 23.32
C ASP A 492 155.14 -34.37 24.39
N ALA A 493 154.94 -35.68 24.17
CA ALA A 493 155.43 -36.73 25.06
C ALA A 493 156.89 -37.11 24.80
N GLU A 494 157.38 -37.06 23.55
CA GLU A 494 158.79 -37.23 23.22
C GLU A 494 159.64 -36.03 23.67
N GLU A 495 159.15 -34.79 23.54
CA GLU A 495 159.85 -33.60 24.08
C GLU A 495 159.95 -33.64 25.62
N ALA A 496 158.95 -34.19 26.31
CA ALA A 496 158.97 -34.36 27.76
C ALA A 496 159.91 -35.48 28.26
N GLU A 497 160.27 -36.46 27.42
CA GLU A 497 161.28 -37.48 27.73
C GLU A 497 162.72 -37.04 27.38
N GLU A 498 162.92 -36.12 26.43
CA GLU A 498 164.24 -35.52 26.15
C GLU A 498 164.67 -34.44 27.17
N GLU A 499 163.73 -33.89 27.97
CA GLU A 499 164.02 -32.95 29.08
C GLU A 499 164.25 -33.61 30.46
N GLN A 500 164.34 -34.96 30.54
CA GLN A 500 164.80 -35.70 31.74
C GLN A 500 166.17 -36.36 31.52
#